data_AF-A0A699VTK8-F1
#
_entry.id   AF-A0A699VTK8-F1
#
_cell.length_a   1.000
_cell.length_b   1.000
_cell.length_c   1.000
_cell.angle_alpha   90.00
_cell.angle_beta   90.00
_cell.angle_gamma   90.00
#
_symmetry.space_group_name_H-M   'P 1'
#
loop_
_entity.id
_entity.type
_entity.pdbx_description
1 polymer ?
#
loop_
_entity_poly.entity_id
_entity_poly.type
_entity_poly.pdbx_seq_one_letter_code
_entity_poly.pdbx_strand_id
1 'polypeptide(L)' 'IKREFSVPKTPQQNGIAERKNKTLIEATRTLLADSLLPIPFWAETVNTACYVQNRVLVTKPHNKTPL' A
#
# COMPACT_ATOMS: atom_id res chain seq x y z
N ILE A 1 -1.16 5.19 23.91
CA ILE A 1 -0.78 5.44 22.50
C ILE A 1 -0.25 6.87 22.40
N LYS A 2 1.04 7.06 22.07
CA LYS A 2 1.63 8.39 21.85
C LYS A 2 1.36 8.82 20.40
N ARG A 3 0.93 10.06 20.18
CA ARG A 3 0.70 10.62 18.84
C ARG A 3 1.83 11.57 18.49
N GLU A 4 2.45 11.35 17.34
CA GLU A 4 3.47 12.22 16.77
C GLU A 4 2.94 12.74 15.43
N PHE A 5 3.11 14.03 15.17
CA PHE A 5 2.60 14.70 13.98
C PHE A 5 3.77 15.14 13.10
N SER A 6 3.59 15.07 11.78
CA SER A 6 4.52 15.67 10.83
C SER A 6 4.50 17.19 10.95
N VAL A 7 5.64 17.83 10.68
CA VAL A 7 5.76 19.28 10.63
C VAL A 7 4.83 19.82 9.53
N PRO A 8 4.03 20.87 9.80
CA PRO A 8 3.15 21.47 8.81
C PRO A 8 3.89 21.82 7.52
N LYS A 9 3.26 21.57 6.37
CA LYS A 9 3.81 21.85 5.02
C LYS A 9 5.10 21.08 4.66
N THR A 10 5.41 19.98 5.35
CA THR A 10 6.55 19.11 5.01
C THR A 10 6.09 17.69 4.58
N PRO A 11 5.46 17.54 3.40
CA PRO A 11 5.01 16.22 2.91
C PRO A 11 6.16 15.21 2.79
N GLN A 12 7.40 15.68 2.64
CA GLN A 12 8.61 14.85 2.59
C GLN A 12 8.79 14.02 3.87
N GLN A 13 8.37 14.53 5.04
CA GLN A 13 8.43 13.77 6.30
C GLN A 13 7.50 12.55 6.28
N ASN A 14 6.41 12.60 5.50
CA ASN A 14 5.49 11.49 5.31
C ASN A 14 5.77 10.69 4.02
N GLY A 15 6.87 10.99 3.33
CA GLY A 15 7.13 10.49 1.98
C GLY A 15 7.23 8.97 1.85
N ILE A 16 7.55 8.25 2.94
CA ILE A 16 7.49 6.78 2.95
C ILE A 16 6.04 6.29 2.92
N ALA A 17 5.19 6.83 3.81
CA ALA A 17 3.78 6.45 3.87
C ALA A 17 3.04 6.84 2.58
N GLU A 18 3.30 8.04 2.04
CA GLU A 18 2.72 8.49 0.78
C GLU A 18 3.08 7.56 -0.39
N ARG A 19 4.35 7.16 -0.50
CA ARG A 19 4.79 6.20 -1.53
C ARG A 19 4.11 4.84 -1.36
N LYS A 20 4.06 4.31 -0.14
CA LYS A 20 3.40 3.03 0.14
C LYS A 20 1.91 3.08 -0.18
N ASN A 21 1.22 4.14 0.19
CA ASN A 21 -0.19 4.34 -0.14
C ASN A 21 -0.41 4.42 -1.66
N LYS A 22 0.45 5.15 -2.38
CA LYS A 22 0.38 5.21 -3.86
C LYS A 22 0.51 3.82 -4.48
N THR A 23 1.53 3.05 -4.08
CA THR A 23 1.74 1.68 -4.58
C THR A 23 0.56 0.76 -4.26
N LEU A 24 -0.06 0.87 -3.08
CA LEU A 24 -1.24 0.10 -2.72
C LEU A 24 -2.44 0.40 -3.62
N ILE A 25 -2.72 1.68 -3.88
CA ILE A 25 -3.83 2.10 -4.75
C ILE A 25 -3.59 1.67 -6.20
N GLU A 26 -2.36 1.80 -6.70
CA GLU A 26 -2.00 1.34 -8.04
C GLU A 26 -2.18 -0.18 -8.17
N ALA A 27 -1.66 -0.97 -7.22
CA ALA A 27 -1.85 -2.42 -7.21
C ALA A 27 -3.34 -2.82 -7.15
N THR A 28 -4.14 -2.10 -6.35
CA THR A 28 -5.59 -2.33 -6.26
C THR A 28 -6.27 -2.08 -7.61
N ARG A 29 -5.95 -0.98 -8.29
CA ARG A 29 -6.49 -0.67 -9.62
C ARG A 29 -6.11 -1.73 -10.65
N THR A 30 -4.86 -2.18 -10.63
CA THR A 30 -4.38 -3.25 -11.51
C THR A 30 -5.14 -4.55 -11.25
N LEU A 31 -5.27 -4.98 -9.99
CA LEU A 31 -6.00 -6.20 -9.64
C LEU A 31 -7.48 -6.12 -10.04
N LEU A 32 -8.14 -4.98 -9.81
CA LEU A 32 -9.54 -4.78 -10.18
C LEU A 32 -9.74 -4.87 -11.70
N ALA A 33 -8.83 -4.26 -12.48
CA ALA A 33 -8.87 -4.30 -13.93
C ALA A 33 -8.57 -5.69 -14.50
N ASP A 34 -7.57 -6.39 -13.95
CA ASP A 34 -7.14 -7.73 -14.39
C ASP A 34 -8.20 -8.80 -14.11
N SER A 35 -8.85 -8.70 -12.95
CA SER A 35 -9.94 -9.61 -12.54
C SER A 35 -11.30 -9.29 -13.17
N LEU A 36 -11.40 -8.20 -13.95
CA LEU A 36 -12.65 -7.70 -14.54
C LEU A 36 -13.77 -7.48 -13.50
N LEU A 37 -13.39 -7.17 -12.25
CA LEU A 37 -14.34 -6.96 -11.15
C LEU A 37 -14.87 -5.52 -11.16
N PRO A 38 -16.16 -5.32 -10.82
CA PRO A 38 -16.72 -3.98 -10.71
C PRO A 38 -16.25 -3.28 -9.43
N ILE A 39 -16.34 -1.96 -9.41
CA ILE A 39 -15.93 -1.07 -8.30
C ILE A 39 -16.44 -1.49 -6.90
N PRO A 40 -17.63 -2.11 -6.72
CA PRO A 40 -18.06 -2.59 -5.40
C PRO A 40 -17.08 -3.55 -4.72
N PHE A 41 -16.24 -4.28 -5.48
CA PHE A 41 -15.21 -5.17 -4.94
C PHE A 41 -13.91 -4.44 -4.54
N TRP A 42 -13.89 -3.11 -4.56
CA TRP A 42 -12.72 -2.32 -4.21
C TRP A 42 -12.14 -2.70 -2.84
N ALA A 43 -12.98 -2.85 -1.81
CA ALA A 43 -12.51 -3.18 -0.46
C ALA A 43 -11.78 -4.54 -0.40
N GLU A 44 -12.32 -5.55 -1.07
CA GLU A 44 -11.73 -6.89 -1.15
C GLU A 44 -10.43 -6.89 -1.96
N THR A 45 -10.40 -6.09 -3.02
CA THR A 45 -9.22 -5.91 -3.86
C THR A 45 -8.10 -5.19 -3.09
N VAL A 46 -8.43 -4.18 -2.28
CA VAL A 46 -7.46 -3.48 -1.40
C VAL A 46 -6.89 -4.45 -0.36
N ASN A 47 -7.74 -5.28 0.26
CA ASN A 47 -7.29 -6.28 1.24
C ASN A 47 -6.32 -7.28 0.60
N THR A 48 -6.63 -7.75 -0.60
CA THR A 48 -5.78 -8.66 -1.37
C THR A 48 -4.45 -8.00 -1.75
N ALA A 49 -4.48 -6.76 -2.26
CA ALA A 49 -3.29 -5.99 -2.59
C ALA A 49 -2.39 -5.81 -1.36
N CYS A 50 -2.98 -5.49 -0.21
CA CYS A 50 -2.27 -5.34 1.06
C CYS A 50 -1.64 -6.65 1.51
N TYR A 51 -2.36 -7.76 1.43
CA TYR A 51 -1.85 -9.10 1.76
C TYR A 51 -0.62 -9.45 0.92
N VAL A 52 -0.71 -9.30 -0.41
CA VAL A 52 0.38 -9.60 -1.34
C VAL A 52 1.59 -8.72 -1.07
N GLN A 53 1.40 -7.41 -0.89
CA GLN A 53 2.50 -6.49 -0.61
C GLN A 53 3.22 -6.80 0.70
N ASN A 54 2.49 -7.26 1.71
CA ASN A 54 3.07 -7.52 3.02
C ASN A 54 3.70 -8.91 3.16
N ARG A 55 3.22 -9.91 2.40
CA ARG A 55 3.63 -11.33 2.60
C ARG A 55 4.33 -11.98 1.42
N VAL A 56 4.29 -11.38 0.23
CA VAL A 56 4.86 -11.98 -0.98
C VAL A 56 6.01 -11.12 -1.51
N LEU A 57 5.87 -9.80 -1.46
CA LEU A 57 6.92 -8.90 -1.95
C LEU A 57 8.09 -8.84 -0.98
N VAL A 58 9.27 -9.18 -1.50
CA VAL A 58 10.52 -9.13 -0.75
C VAL A 58 11.09 -7.71 -0.78
N THR A 59 11.43 -7.18 0.39
CA THR A 59 12.17 -5.93 0.51
C THR A 59 13.64 -6.18 0.18
N LYS A 60 14.10 -5.63 -0.95
CA LYS A 60 15.45 -5.85 -1.51
C LYS A 60 16.62 -5.70 -0.51
N PRO A 61 16.66 -4.72 0.41
CA PRO A 61 17.82 -4.60 1.29
C PRO A 61 17.88 -5.67 2.38
N HIS A 62 16.77 -6.39 2.63
CA HIS A 62 16.65 -7.29 3.78
C HIS A 62 16.34 -8.73 3.37
N ASN A 63 16.06 -8.96 2.07
CA ASN A 63 15.60 -10.24 1.52
C ASN A 63 14.47 -10.90 2.35
N LYS A 64 13.61 -10.07 2.94
CA LYS A 64 12.48 -10.47 3.78
C LYS A 64 11.20 -9.80 3.31
N THR A 65 10.07 -10.45 3.55
CA THR A 65 8.75 -9.86 3.45
C THR A 65 8.52 -8.86 4.59
N PRO A 66 7.73 -7.80 4.39
CA PRO A 66 7.42 -6.83 5.46
C PRO A 66 6.80 -7.45 6.71
N LEU A 67 6.04 -8.54 6.54
CA LEU A 67 5.49 -9.39 7.62
C LEU A 67 6.09 -10.78 7.58
#